data_AF-A0A7J2TCH4-F1
#
_entry.id   AF-A0A7J2TCH4-F1
#
_cell.length_a   1.000
_cell.length_b   1.000
_cell.length_c   1.000
_cell.angle_alpha   90.00
_cell.angle_beta   90.00
_cell.angle_gamma   90.00
#
_symmetry.space_group_name_H-M   'P 1'
#
loop_
_entity.id
_entity.type
_entity.pdbx_description
1 polymer ?
#
loop_
_entity_poly.entity_id
_entity_poly.type
_entity_poly.pdbx_seq_one_letter_code
_entity_poly.pdbx_strand_id
1 'polypeptide(L)'
;MALRTWKGGRGYTFWKDDTDRTISPGDYLEYKFTCDVPANYVEKDACLVLLEKVQISADATTNDVPLRIKVNGVEMHVEYHSKKKNHDIWIGVDIGPDPNYNDKGQNIFRIENLDGSRSITLLSCYIYRVYGCTAKPA
;
A
#
# COMPACT_ATOMS: atom_id res chain seq x y z
N MET A 1 21.33 -33.33 -6.11
CA MET A 1 20.42 -32.16 -6.15
C MET A 1 20.18 -31.74 -4.71
N ALA A 2 20.80 -30.66 -4.23
CA ALA A 2 20.68 -30.24 -2.83
C ALA A 2 19.30 -29.61 -2.60
N LEU A 3 18.54 -30.14 -1.64
CA LEU A 3 17.29 -29.55 -1.16
C LEU A 3 17.61 -28.17 -0.56
N ARG A 4 17.14 -27.10 -1.20
CA ARG A 4 17.21 -25.75 -0.63
C ARG A 4 16.28 -25.72 0.58
N THR A 5 16.84 -25.62 1.77
CA THR A 5 16.10 -25.45 3.02
C THR A 5 15.63 -24.01 3.15
N TRP A 6 14.33 -23.85 3.29
CA TRP A 6 13.63 -22.59 3.49
C TRP A 6 13.81 -22.06 4.92
N LYS A 7 14.07 -20.76 5.09
CA LYS A 7 14.19 -20.12 6.41
C LYS A 7 13.13 -19.03 6.71
N GLY A 8 12.10 -18.91 5.88
CA GLY A 8 11.00 -17.97 6.08
C GLY A 8 11.15 -16.66 5.29
N GLY A 9 10.09 -15.83 5.34
CA GLY A 9 10.00 -14.55 4.63
C GLY A 9 10.58 -13.39 5.45
N ARG A 10 11.27 -12.45 4.79
CA ARG A 10 11.68 -11.16 5.37
C ARG A 10 11.00 -10.00 4.66
N GLY A 11 10.28 -9.16 5.39
CA GLY A 11 9.74 -7.91 4.87
C GLY A 11 10.87 -6.90 4.61
N TYR A 12 10.80 -6.22 3.48
CA TYR A 12 11.69 -5.10 3.15
C TYR A 12 10.85 -3.94 2.59
N THR A 13 11.03 -2.77 3.21
CA THR A 13 10.45 -1.51 2.73
C THR A 13 11.33 -0.99 1.61
N PHE A 14 10.83 -0.98 0.39
CA PHE A 14 11.58 -0.47 -0.76
C PHE A 14 11.09 0.93 -1.17
N TRP A 15 9.89 1.33 -0.74
CA TRP A 15 9.36 2.66 -1.00
C TRP A 15 8.57 3.18 0.21
N LYS A 16 8.69 4.48 0.47
CA LYS A 16 7.91 5.19 1.49
C LYS A 16 7.69 6.66 1.12
N ASP A 17 6.55 7.20 1.51
CA ASP A 17 6.30 8.63 1.67
C ASP A 17 5.78 8.85 3.09
N ASP A 18 6.57 9.50 3.93
CA ASP A 18 6.25 9.82 5.33
C ASP A 18 5.76 11.28 5.47
N THR A 19 5.32 11.88 4.37
CA THR A 19 4.80 13.24 4.34
C THR A 19 3.29 13.21 4.49
N ASP A 20 2.76 14.10 5.32
CA ASP A 20 1.32 14.34 5.41
C ASP A 20 0.78 14.79 4.05
N ARG A 21 -0.18 14.05 3.51
CA ARG A 21 -0.86 14.35 2.25
C ARG A 21 -2.36 14.44 2.47
N THR A 22 -2.95 15.55 2.06
CA THR A 22 -4.41 15.71 2.05
C THR A 22 -4.96 15.50 0.65
N ILE A 23 -5.94 14.60 0.53
CA ILE A 23 -6.75 14.38 -0.65
C ILE A 23 -8.03 15.19 -0.48
N SER A 24 -8.19 16.21 -1.32
CA SER A 24 -9.43 16.99 -1.38
C SER A 24 -10.62 16.13 -1.81
N PRO A 25 -11.86 16.61 -1.61
CA PRO A 25 -13.04 15.88 -2.05
C PRO A 25 -13.03 15.61 -3.56
N GLY A 26 -13.27 14.36 -3.96
CA GLY A 26 -13.26 13.93 -5.37
C GLY A 26 -11.88 13.86 -6.04
N ASP A 27 -10.81 14.26 -5.33
CA ASP A 27 -9.45 14.22 -5.85
C ASP A 27 -8.76 12.87 -5.57
N TYR A 28 -7.52 12.74 -6.04
CA TYR A 28 -6.69 11.58 -5.82
C TYR A 28 -5.24 11.95 -5.54
N LEU A 29 -4.53 11.04 -4.87
CA LEU A 29 -3.08 11.04 -4.79
C LEU A 29 -2.52 9.93 -5.67
N GLU A 30 -1.39 10.21 -6.31
CA GLU A 30 -0.69 9.27 -7.15
C GLU A 30 0.77 9.16 -6.72
N TYR A 31 1.22 7.92 -6.60
CA TYR A 31 2.60 7.57 -6.27
C TYR A 31 3.16 6.68 -7.37
N LYS A 32 4.39 6.97 -7.76
CA LYS A 32 5.14 6.16 -8.72
C LYS A 32 6.25 5.44 -7.99
N PHE A 33 6.30 4.13 -8.14
CA PHE A 33 7.28 3.30 -7.47
C PHE A 33 7.77 2.18 -8.40
N THR A 34 9.01 1.75 -8.18
CA THR A 34 9.60 0.56 -8.80
C THR A 34 9.99 -0.40 -7.70
N CYS A 35 9.79 -1.68 -7.93
CA CYS A 35 10.25 -2.71 -7.01
C CYS A 35 11.60 -3.21 -7.48
N ASP A 36 12.60 -3.18 -6.61
CA ASP A 36 13.87 -3.85 -6.86
C ASP A 36 13.83 -5.28 -6.32
N VAL A 37 14.51 -6.20 -7.01
CA VAL A 37 14.68 -7.59 -6.57
C VAL A 37 16.08 -7.75 -5.98
N PRO A 38 16.22 -7.93 -4.64
CA PRO A 38 17.51 -8.20 -4.03
C PRO A 38 18.10 -9.53 -4.54
N ALA A 39 19.42 -9.58 -4.67
CA ALA A 39 20.13 -10.72 -5.26
C ALA A 39 19.91 -12.09 -4.56
N ASN A 40 19.43 -12.10 -3.32
CA ASN A 40 19.21 -13.33 -2.52
C ASN A 40 17.74 -13.78 -2.47
N TYR A 41 16.90 -13.23 -3.35
CA TYR A 41 15.49 -13.59 -3.40
C TYR A 41 15.23 -14.82 -4.25
N VAL A 42 14.37 -15.70 -3.76
CA VAL A 42 14.19 -17.03 -4.33
C VAL A 42 12.80 -17.20 -4.95
N GLU A 43 11.82 -16.36 -4.59
CA GLU A 43 10.41 -16.51 -5.01
C GLU A 43 9.48 -15.37 -4.57
N LYS A 44 8.38 -15.11 -5.31
CA LYS A 44 7.46 -13.97 -5.12
C LYS A 44 6.57 -14.10 -3.87
N ASP A 45 6.99 -13.55 -2.75
CA ASP A 45 6.24 -13.56 -1.48
C ASP A 45 5.58 -12.19 -1.19
N ALA A 46 4.44 -11.90 -1.82
CA ALA A 46 3.59 -10.72 -1.56
C ALA A 46 4.20 -9.31 -1.75
N CYS A 47 3.36 -8.34 -2.14
CA CYS A 47 3.72 -6.93 -2.18
C CYS A 47 2.58 -6.15 -1.51
N LEU A 48 2.83 -5.63 -0.32
CA LEU A 48 1.84 -4.97 0.52
C LEU A 48 2.00 -3.47 0.40
N VAL A 49 0.90 -2.78 0.10
CA VAL A 49 0.80 -1.34 0.32
C VAL A 49 0.15 -1.10 1.66
N LEU A 50 0.77 -0.28 2.50
CA LEU A 50 0.26 0.10 3.80
C LEU A 50 0.03 1.61 3.85
N LEU A 51 -1.22 2.01 4.04
CA LEU A 51 -1.61 3.38 4.37
C LEU A 51 -1.71 3.47 5.87
N GLU A 52 -0.83 4.22 6.52
CA GLU A 52 -0.90 4.41 7.96
C GLU A 52 -1.55 5.74 8.31
N LYS A 53 -2.32 5.69 9.40
CA LYS A 53 -2.94 6.85 10.02
C LYS A 53 -3.76 7.68 9.04
N VAL A 54 -4.67 7.01 8.36
CA VAL A 54 -5.69 7.65 7.54
C VAL A 54 -6.66 8.39 8.45
N GLN A 55 -6.85 9.68 8.21
CA GLN A 55 -7.68 10.58 9.01
C GLN A 55 -8.72 11.27 8.13
N ILE A 56 -9.95 11.36 8.63
CA ILE A 56 -11.02 12.16 8.02
C ILE A 56 -11.13 13.46 8.81
N SER A 57 -11.45 14.56 8.11
CA SER A 57 -11.71 15.85 8.76
C SER A 57 -12.70 15.73 9.92
N ALA A 58 -12.37 16.33 11.05
CA ALA A 58 -13.10 16.19 12.31
C ALA A 58 -14.48 16.89 12.33
N ASP A 59 -14.74 17.77 11.36
CA ASP A 59 -15.98 18.53 11.18
C ASP A 59 -17.05 17.79 10.34
N ALA A 60 -16.77 16.55 9.93
CA ALA A 60 -17.69 15.72 9.14
C ALA A 60 -19.01 15.40 9.88
N THR A 61 -20.15 15.62 9.23
CA THR A 61 -21.48 15.36 9.80
C THR A 61 -21.97 13.92 9.58
N THR A 62 -21.57 13.24 8.51
CA THR A 62 -21.92 11.82 8.25
C THR A 62 -20.76 10.87 8.56
N ASN A 63 -21.09 9.60 8.75
CA ASN A 63 -20.10 8.52 8.85
C ASN A 63 -19.81 7.99 7.42
N ASP A 64 -18.69 7.27 7.28
CA ASP A 64 -18.32 6.45 6.13
C ASP A 64 -17.88 7.21 4.87
N VAL A 65 -16.61 7.62 4.86
CA VAL A 65 -15.91 8.19 3.71
C VAL A 65 -15.28 7.07 2.89
N PRO A 66 -15.69 6.85 1.62
CA PRO A 66 -15.12 5.83 0.76
C PRO A 66 -13.74 6.24 0.19
N LEU A 67 -12.76 5.37 0.39
CA LEU A 67 -11.44 5.42 -0.23
C LEU A 67 -11.31 4.28 -1.23
N ARG A 68 -10.86 4.59 -2.45
CA ARG A 68 -10.51 3.57 -3.44
C ARG A 68 -9.02 3.54 -3.66
N ILE A 69 -8.49 2.33 -3.69
CA ILE A 69 -7.08 2.05 -3.93
C ILE A 69 -6.94 1.39 -5.30
N LYS A 70 -6.02 1.90 -6.13
CA LYS A 70 -5.70 1.36 -7.45
C LYS A 70 -4.22 1.10 -7.63
N VAL A 71 -3.89 0.09 -8.43
CA VAL A 71 -2.55 -0.14 -8.98
C VAL A 71 -2.66 -0.22 -10.49
N ASN A 72 -1.83 0.56 -11.19
CA ASN A 72 -1.76 0.60 -12.65
C ASN A 72 -3.14 0.79 -13.31
N GLY A 73 -3.99 1.60 -12.68
CA GLY A 73 -5.34 1.93 -13.15
C GLY A 73 -6.43 0.94 -12.73
N VAL A 74 -6.09 -0.19 -12.11
CA VAL A 74 -7.05 -1.23 -11.69
C VAL A 74 -7.40 -1.09 -10.22
N GLU A 75 -8.69 -1.18 -9.91
CA GLU A 75 -9.21 -1.16 -8.54
C GLU A 75 -8.78 -2.41 -7.77
N MET A 76 -8.09 -2.18 -6.66
CA MET A 76 -7.58 -3.23 -5.78
C MET A 76 -8.47 -3.41 -4.56
N HIS A 77 -8.95 -2.29 -4.01
CA HIS A 77 -9.68 -2.26 -2.74
C HIS A 77 -10.52 -1.00 -2.64
N VAL A 78 -11.66 -1.11 -1.96
CA VAL A 78 -12.49 0.03 -1.53
C VAL A 78 -12.77 -0.14 -0.05
N GLU A 79 -12.43 0.87 0.73
CA GLU A 79 -12.64 0.88 2.18
C GLU A 79 -13.52 2.05 2.58
N TYR A 80 -14.44 1.83 3.52
CA TYR A 80 -15.31 2.86 4.06
C TYR A 80 -14.89 3.21 5.47
N HIS A 81 -14.69 4.50 5.73
CA HIS A 81 -14.13 4.93 7.01
C HIS A 81 -15.09 5.84 7.77
N SER A 82 -15.46 5.42 8.97
CA SER A 82 -16.24 6.24 9.89
C SER A 82 -15.36 7.27 10.61
N LYS A 83 -15.90 8.46 10.85
CA LYS A 83 -15.23 9.47 11.68
C LYS A 83 -15.06 8.95 13.10
N LYS A 84 -13.84 8.98 13.62
CA LYS A 84 -13.61 8.85 15.05
C LYS A 84 -12.47 9.80 15.42
N LYS A 85 -12.79 10.79 16.26
CA LYS A 85 -11.82 11.77 16.74
C LYS A 85 -10.64 11.03 17.38
N ASN A 86 -9.41 11.39 16.98
CA ASN A 86 -8.16 10.76 17.42
C ASN A 86 -8.07 9.26 17.08
N HIS A 87 -8.66 8.83 15.97
CA HIS A 87 -8.56 7.47 15.49
C HIS A 87 -7.85 7.44 14.16
N ASP A 88 -6.60 7.04 14.22
CA ASP A 88 -5.81 6.68 13.06
C ASP A 88 -6.30 5.32 12.54
N ILE A 89 -6.36 5.17 11.23
CA ILE A 89 -6.71 3.90 10.59
C ILE A 89 -5.52 3.42 9.76
N TRP A 90 -5.31 2.11 9.75
CA TRP A 90 -4.30 1.44 8.94
C TRP A 90 -5.00 0.59 7.89
N ILE A 91 -4.60 0.73 6.63
CA ILE A 91 -5.13 -0.03 5.52
C ILE A 91 -3.97 -0.77 4.87
N GLY A 92 -4.06 -2.10 4.84
CA GLY A 92 -3.09 -2.96 4.15
C GLY A 92 -3.73 -3.63 2.94
N VAL A 93 -3.10 -3.54 1.78
CA VAL A 93 -3.56 -4.19 0.54
C VAL A 93 -2.42 -5.00 -0.07
N ASP A 94 -2.62 -6.30 -0.29
CA ASP A 94 -1.69 -7.12 -1.07
C ASP A 94 -1.95 -6.94 -2.56
N ILE A 95 -1.03 -6.26 -3.22
CA ILE A 95 -1.07 -5.99 -4.66
C ILE A 95 -0.23 -6.99 -5.44
N GLY A 96 0.57 -7.81 -4.76
CA GLY A 96 1.49 -8.76 -5.37
C GLY A 96 0.81 -9.76 -6.31
N PRO A 97 -0.33 -10.37 -5.95
CA PRO A 97 -1.02 -11.34 -6.80
C PRO A 97 -1.66 -10.76 -8.07
N ASP A 98 -1.89 -9.44 -8.14
CA ASP A 98 -2.63 -8.84 -9.25
C ASP A 98 -1.83 -8.85 -10.56
N PRO A 99 -2.44 -9.24 -11.70
CA PRO A 99 -1.75 -9.30 -12.97
C PRO A 99 -1.30 -7.95 -13.51
N ASN A 100 -1.89 -6.85 -13.06
CA ASN A 100 -1.52 -5.50 -13.47
C ASN A 100 -0.33 -4.97 -12.67
N TYR A 101 0.01 -5.55 -11.53
CA TYR A 101 1.22 -5.19 -10.79
C TYR A 101 2.48 -5.62 -11.56
N ASN A 102 3.35 -4.66 -11.86
CA ASN A 102 4.57 -4.86 -12.62
C ASN A 102 5.75 -5.08 -11.67
N ASP A 103 6.09 -6.34 -11.44
CA ASP A 103 7.14 -6.71 -10.49
C ASP A 103 8.57 -6.29 -10.90
N LYS A 104 8.78 -6.02 -12.18
CA LYS A 104 10.11 -5.70 -12.76
C LYS A 104 10.18 -4.30 -13.35
N GLY A 105 9.19 -3.47 -13.10
CA GLY A 105 9.07 -2.17 -13.72
C GLY A 105 8.32 -1.18 -12.86
N GLN A 106 7.97 -0.05 -13.46
CA GLN A 106 7.26 1.00 -12.77
C GLN A 106 5.81 0.60 -12.53
N ASN A 107 5.34 0.94 -11.34
CA ASN A 107 3.97 0.88 -10.92
C ASN A 107 3.47 2.29 -10.56
N ILE A 108 2.18 2.48 -10.74
CA ILE A 108 1.43 3.67 -10.36
C ILE A 108 0.42 3.24 -9.31
N PHE A 109 0.62 3.67 -8.07
CA PHE A 109 -0.32 3.50 -6.98
C PHE A 109 -1.18 4.75 -6.86
N ARG A 110 -2.50 4.60 -6.79
CA ARG A 110 -3.43 5.72 -6.67
C ARG A 110 -4.40 5.49 -5.53
N ILE A 111 -4.66 6.56 -4.78
CA ILE A 111 -5.64 6.61 -3.71
C ILE A 111 -6.65 7.69 -4.11
N GLU A 112 -7.90 7.29 -4.32
CA GLU A 112 -8.98 8.17 -4.74
C GLU A 112 -9.92 8.42 -3.55
N ASN A 113 -10.16 9.69 -3.25
CA ASN A 113 -11.21 10.09 -2.33
C ASN A 113 -12.53 10.12 -3.09
N LEU A 114 -13.38 9.13 -2.86
CA LEU A 114 -14.66 9.03 -3.55
C LEU A 114 -15.76 9.89 -2.89
N ASP A 115 -15.48 10.48 -1.73
CA ASP A 115 -16.37 11.45 -1.12
C ASP A 115 -16.22 12.80 -1.83
N GLY A 116 -17.34 13.32 -2.33
CA GLY A 116 -17.41 14.63 -2.96
C GLY A 116 -17.48 15.79 -1.98
N SER A 117 -17.48 15.53 -0.66
CA SER A 117 -17.72 16.57 0.35
C SER A 117 -16.59 16.81 1.35
N ARG A 118 -15.65 15.87 1.57
CA ARG A 118 -14.64 16.00 2.64
C ARG A 118 -13.26 15.63 2.16
N SER A 119 -12.26 16.19 2.84
CA SER A 119 -10.87 15.81 2.64
C SER A 119 -10.47 14.65 3.54
N ILE A 120 -9.47 13.90 3.07
CA ILE A 120 -8.84 12.79 3.78
C ILE A 120 -7.37 13.11 3.89
N THR A 121 -6.78 12.91 5.07
CA THR A 121 -5.34 13.06 5.28
C THR A 121 -4.70 11.69 5.49
N LEU A 122 -3.61 11.44 4.78
CA LEU A 122 -2.73 10.31 4.95
C LEU A 122 -1.44 10.82 5.57
N LEU A 123 -1.00 10.25 6.69
CA LEU A 123 0.28 10.66 7.30
C LEU A 123 1.46 9.91 6.69
N SER A 124 1.24 8.69 6.21
CA SER A 124 2.30 7.96 5.50
C SER A 124 1.75 6.83 4.63
N CYS A 125 2.49 6.55 3.55
CA CYS A 125 2.27 5.42 2.68
C CYS A 125 3.58 4.64 2.55
N TYR A 126 3.50 3.32 2.76
CA TYR A 126 4.64 2.43 2.63
C TYR A 126 4.31 1.34 1.63
N ILE A 127 5.33 0.89 0.91
CA ILE A 127 5.25 -0.32 0.11
C ILE A 127 6.31 -1.28 0.59
N TYR A 128 5.84 -2.42 1.06
CA TYR A 128 6.63 -3.52 1.59
C TYR A 128 6.55 -4.70 0.65
N ARG A 129 7.66 -5.41 0.53
CA ARG A 129 7.68 -6.70 -0.15
C ARG A 129 8.23 -7.73 0.81
N VAL A 130 7.58 -8.89 0.88
CA VAL A 130 8.07 -10.00 1.68
C VAL A 130 8.93 -10.87 0.77
N TYR A 131 10.08 -11.30 1.31
CA TYR A 131 11.04 -12.06 0.54
C TYR A 131 11.29 -13.45 1.14
N GLY A 132 10.87 -14.52 0.46
CA GLY A 132 11.36 -15.88 0.68
C GLY A 132 12.88 -15.97 0.50
N CYS A 133 13.59 -16.26 1.60
CA CYS A 133 15.05 -16.28 1.64
C CYS A 133 15.61 -17.72 1.64
N THR A 134 16.61 -18.00 0.79
CA THR A 134 17.46 -19.19 0.97
C THR A 134 18.49 -18.95 2.05
N ALA A 135 18.82 -19.99 2.81
CA ALA A 135 20.04 -19.97 3.62
C ALA A 135 21.26 -19.71 2.71
N LYS A 136 22.13 -18.78 3.13
CA LYS A 136 23.45 -18.62 2.51
C LYS A 136 24.17 -19.98 2.63
N PRO A 137 24.75 -20.56 1.56
CA PRO A 137 25.63 -21.70 1.74
C PRO A 137 26.75 -21.29 2.69
N ALA A 138 26.98 -22.12 3.70
CA ALA A 138 28.05 -21.94 4.69
C ALA A 138 29.42 -21.95 4.01
#